data_AF-A0A929NYV3-F1
#
_entry.id   AF-A0A929NYV3-F1
#
_cell.length_a   1.000
_cell.length_b   1.000
_cell.length_c   1.000
_cell.angle_alpha   90.00
_cell.angle_beta   90.00
_cell.angle_gamma   90.00
#
_symmetry.space_group_name_H-M   'P 1'
#
loop_
_entity.id
_entity.type
_entity.pdbx_description
1 polymer ?
#
loop_
_entity_poly.entity_id
_entity_poly.type
_entity_poly.pdbx_seq_one_letter_code
_entity_poly.pdbx_strand_id
1 'polypeptide(L)'
;MQRASDYLGQTGPFCKQLPGYQVRENQLNLCDAIEDALEAGDVLAAEAGTGIGKTFAYLLPALLSGKKIIISTGTRHLQDQLFHSDLPRVIKALAIQSQPALLKGRSNYLCLHRLDMAPHLGFINRETRSFLTEVNEWSKLTESGDISELDTVPEDSYIWPMVTSTADNCLGGECSEWDKCYIVNARKKAQEADIVVINHHLLLADMTLKNEGFAELLPEADAFVIDEAHQLYDVAARFFGDVVSSRQLISLARDTIAEQVNDASDMAELREYAEEMEKAARDFR
;
A
#
# COMPACT_ATOMS: atom_id res chain seq x y z
N MET A 1 9.00 10.84 34.68
CA MET A 1 8.25 9.98 33.74
C MET A 1 9.28 9.10 33.06
N GLN A 2 8.98 7.82 32.87
CA GLN A 2 9.84 6.93 32.08
C GLN A 2 9.60 7.28 30.60
N ARG A 3 10.66 7.56 29.85
CA ARG A 3 10.59 7.92 28.43
C ARG A 3 10.56 6.66 27.57
N ALA A 4 10.03 6.75 26.36
CA ALA A 4 10.14 5.68 25.38
C ALA A 4 11.61 5.35 25.10
N SER A 5 12.50 6.34 25.02
CA SER A 5 13.95 6.16 24.81
C SER A 5 14.63 5.31 25.90
N ASP A 6 14.11 5.28 27.13
CA ASP A 6 14.67 4.46 28.23
C ASP A 6 14.69 2.96 27.89
N TYR A 7 13.72 2.50 27.09
CA TYR A 7 13.67 1.11 26.64
C TYR A 7 14.76 0.80 25.60
N LEU A 8 15.25 1.78 24.85
CA LEU A 8 16.37 1.65 23.90
C LEU A 8 17.74 1.83 24.59
N GLY A 9 17.76 2.33 25.81
CA GLY A 9 18.97 2.56 26.61
C GLY A 9 19.69 1.28 27.05
N GLN A 10 20.85 1.44 27.70
CA GLN A 10 21.74 0.33 28.07
C GLN A 10 21.09 -0.72 28.99
N THR A 11 20.10 -0.29 29.79
CA THR A 11 19.36 -1.16 30.71
C THR A 11 18.05 -1.69 30.13
N GLY A 12 17.70 -1.27 28.90
CA GLY A 12 16.45 -1.60 28.24
C GLY A 12 16.36 -3.04 27.73
N PRO A 13 15.15 -3.50 27.37
CA PRO A 13 14.93 -4.88 26.94
C PRO A 13 15.71 -5.29 25.69
N PHE A 14 16.00 -4.35 24.78
CA PHE A 14 16.68 -4.65 23.52
C PHE A 14 18.13 -5.11 23.71
N CYS A 15 18.87 -4.52 24.66
CA CYS A 15 20.23 -4.97 24.99
C CYS A 15 20.27 -6.43 25.49
N LYS A 16 19.20 -6.90 26.13
CA LYS A 16 19.10 -8.27 26.66
C LYS A 16 18.61 -9.28 25.62
N GLN A 17 17.71 -8.85 24.74
CA GLN A 17 16.98 -9.76 23.85
C GLN A 17 17.52 -9.80 22.42
N LEU A 18 18.25 -8.77 21.97
CA LEU A 18 18.77 -8.69 20.60
C LEU A 18 20.29 -8.82 20.58
N PRO A 19 20.83 -9.93 20.04
CA PRO A 19 22.26 -10.10 19.85
C PRO A 19 22.85 -8.96 19.00
N GLY A 20 23.95 -8.36 19.46
CA GLY A 20 24.63 -7.29 18.72
C GLY A 20 23.93 -5.93 18.74
N TYR A 21 22.86 -5.76 19.52
CA TYR A 21 22.25 -4.44 19.73
C TYR A 21 23.22 -3.50 20.44
N GLN A 22 23.32 -2.28 19.92
CA GLN A 22 24.13 -1.21 20.50
C GLN A 22 23.27 0.03 20.65
N VAL A 23 23.39 0.66 21.81
CA VAL A 23 22.73 1.93 22.10
C VAL A 23 23.35 3.02 21.24
N ARG A 24 22.51 3.83 20.59
CA ARG A 24 22.92 4.94 19.74
C ARG A 24 22.23 6.21 20.19
N GLU A 25 22.99 7.24 20.53
CA GLU A 25 22.46 8.53 21.02
C GLU A 25 21.46 9.15 20.04
N ASN A 26 21.77 9.16 18.74
CA ASN A 26 20.87 9.65 17.70
C ASN A 26 19.52 8.90 17.65
N GLN A 27 19.51 7.61 18.00
CA GLN A 27 18.28 6.82 18.06
C GLN A 27 17.41 7.22 19.27
N LEU A 28 18.05 7.48 20.42
CA LEU A 28 17.37 7.94 21.63
C LEU A 28 16.78 9.33 21.41
N ASN A 29 17.57 10.26 20.88
CA ASN A 29 17.14 11.62 20.59
C ASN A 29 15.97 11.65 19.59
N LEU A 30 16.00 10.80 18.56
CA LEU A 30 14.89 10.67 17.61
C LEU A 30 13.64 10.10 18.29
N CYS A 31 13.80 9.07 19.14
CA CYS A 31 12.70 8.47 19.91
C CYS A 31 12.02 9.51 20.81
N ASP A 32 12.82 10.28 21.57
CA ASP A 32 12.35 11.34 22.44
C ASP A 32 11.62 12.45 21.66
N ALA A 33 12.17 12.90 20.53
CA ALA A 33 11.54 13.92 19.71
C ALA A 33 10.18 13.44 19.13
N ILE A 34 10.08 12.16 18.75
CA ILE A 34 8.83 11.57 18.26
C ILE A 34 7.81 11.47 19.41
N GLU A 35 8.23 11.03 20.59
CA GLU A 35 7.38 10.97 21.78
C GLU A 35 6.80 12.35 22.10
N ASP A 36 7.64 13.40 22.12
CA ASP A 36 7.22 14.78 22.36
C ASP A 36 6.20 15.26 21.30
N ALA A 37 6.47 15.00 20.02
CA ALA A 37 5.56 15.38 18.93
C ALA A 37 4.21 14.65 19.01
N LEU A 38 4.23 13.36 19.35
CA LEU A 38 3.00 12.57 19.56
C LEU A 38 2.20 13.10 20.75
N GLU A 39 2.84 13.45 21.87
CA GLU A 39 2.16 14.01 23.04
C GLU A 39 1.56 15.39 22.76
N ALA A 40 2.31 16.27 22.08
CA ALA A 40 1.89 17.63 21.75
C ALA A 40 0.86 17.70 20.61
N GLY A 41 0.79 16.67 19.76
CA GLY A 41 0.02 16.70 18.51
C GLY A 41 0.70 17.55 17.42
N ASP A 42 2.03 17.64 17.46
CA ASP A 42 2.84 18.46 16.57
C ASP A 42 3.36 17.67 15.36
N VAL A 43 3.82 18.40 14.34
CA VAL A 43 4.48 17.81 13.16
C VAL A 43 5.99 17.82 13.34
N LEU A 44 6.60 16.63 13.28
CA LEU A 44 8.05 16.45 13.29
C LEU A 44 8.54 15.99 11.91
N ALA A 45 9.46 16.76 11.33
CA ALA A 45 10.27 16.31 10.20
C ALA A 45 11.70 16.03 10.69
N ALA A 46 12.14 14.78 10.58
CA ALA A 46 13.46 14.36 11.04
C ALA A 46 14.23 13.65 9.93
N GLU A 47 15.44 14.10 9.66
CA GLU A 47 16.40 13.38 8.83
C GLU A 47 17.24 12.47 9.73
N ALA A 48 17.27 11.18 9.40
CA ALA A 48 18.02 10.21 10.15
C ALA A 48 18.78 9.28 9.20
N GLY A 49 20.09 9.13 9.45
CA GLY A 49 20.96 8.29 8.64
C GLY A 49 20.50 6.83 8.54
N THR A 50 21.01 6.09 7.56
CA THR A 50 20.80 4.65 7.49
C THR A 50 21.50 3.95 8.67
N GLY A 51 20.92 2.86 9.15
CA GLY A 51 21.53 2.06 10.22
C GLY A 51 21.47 2.65 11.63
N ILE A 52 20.89 3.84 11.85
CA ILE A 52 20.74 4.41 13.19
C ILE A 52 19.63 3.77 14.03
N GLY A 53 18.78 2.91 13.43
CA GLY A 53 17.64 2.29 14.10
C GLY A 53 16.36 3.13 14.10
N LYS A 54 16.12 3.89 13.02
CA LYS A 54 14.91 4.71 12.80
C LYS A 54 13.61 3.98 13.11
N THR A 55 13.48 2.77 12.58
CA THR A 55 12.30 1.92 12.77
C THR A 55 11.95 1.74 14.24
N PHE A 56 12.93 1.41 15.06
CA PHE A 56 12.69 1.20 16.49
C PHE A 56 12.42 2.52 17.22
N ALA A 57 13.04 3.62 16.77
CA ALA A 57 12.85 4.94 17.35
C ALA A 57 11.42 5.46 17.16
N TYR A 58 10.74 5.15 16.04
CA TYR A 58 9.32 5.51 15.87
C TYR A 58 8.36 4.45 16.41
N LEU A 59 8.71 3.15 16.35
CA LEU A 59 7.82 2.08 16.79
C LEU A 59 7.59 2.09 18.31
N LEU A 60 8.61 2.46 19.09
CA LEU A 60 8.49 2.49 20.55
C LEU A 60 7.46 3.50 21.05
N PRO A 61 7.61 4.81 20.77
CA PRO A 61 6.65 5.78 21.25
C PRO A 61 5.28 5.55 20.61
N ALA A 62 5.22 5.02 19.37
CA ALA A 62 3.96 4.64 18.77
C ALA A 62 3.21 3.57 19.59
N LEU A 63 3.88 2.46 19.92
CA LEU A 63 3.30 1.36 20.69
C LEU A 63 2.99 1.73 22.14
N LEU A 64 3.80 2.61 22.76
CA LEU A 64 3.63 3.00 24.16
C LEU A 64 2.59 4.12 24.35
N SER A 65 2.26 4.86 23.29
CA SER A 65 1.33 6.00 23.38
C SER A 65 -0.11 5.61 23.72
N GLY A 66 -0.52 4.36 23.45
CA GLY A 66 -1.92 3.94 23.53
C GLY A 66 -2.85 4.61 22.52
N LYS A 67 -2.29 5.27 21.50
CA LYS A 67 -3.00 5.95 20.42
C LYS A 67 -3.16 5.05 19.20
N LYS A 68 -4.16 5.34 18.35
CA LYS A 68 -4.27 4.75 17.02
C LYS A 68 -3.29 5.43 16.06
N ILE A 69 -2.31 4.68 15.55
CA ILE A 69 -1.25 5.20 14.71
C ILE A 69 -1.18 4.45 13.38
N ILE A 70 -1.16 5.22 12.30
CA ILE A 70 -0.92 4.70 10.96
C ILE A 70 0.54 4.92 10.58
N ILE A 71 1.23 3.85 10.21
CA ILE A 71 2.61 3.89 9.74
C ILE A 71 2.61 3.63 8.23
N SER A 72 3.04 4.61 7.46
CA SER A 72 3.12 4.54 6.00
C SER A 72 4.58 4.42 5.57
N THR A 73 4.90 3.48 4.67
CA THR A 73 6.24 3.30 4.10
C THR A 73 6.22 3.25 2.57
N GLY A 74 7.40 3.37 1.96
CA GLY A 74 7.55 3.59 0.52
C GLY A 74 7.21 2.40 -0.37
N THR A 75 7.67 1.20 -0.04
CA THR A 75 7.55 0.00 -0.91
C THR A 75 6.85 -1.16 -0.20
N ARG A 76 6.28 -2.09 -0.97
CA ARG A 76 5.67 -3.32 -0.43
C ARG A 76 6.67 -4.14 0.37
N HIS A 77 7.90 -4.28 -0.10
CA HIS A 77 8.93 -5.02 0.64
C HIS A 77 9.29 -4.37 1.98
N LEU A 78 9.40 -3.04 2.04
CA LEU A 78 9.62 -2.33 3.31
C LEU A 78 8.41 -2.47 4.24
N GLN A 79 7.21 -2.45 3.68
CA GLN A 79 5.96 -2.68 4.42
C GLN A 79 5.94 -4.07 5.07
N ASP A 80 6.29 -5.10 4.30
CA ASP A 80 6.34 -6.48 4.76
C ASP A 80 7.45 -6.70 5.79
N GLN A 81 8.63 -6.10 5.57
CA GLN A 81 9.72 -6.14 6.55
C GLN A 81 9.30 -5.47 7.87
N LEU A 82 8.69 -4.29 7.80
CA LEU A 82 8.22 -3.57 8.97
C LEU A 82 7.21 -4.41 9.76
N PHE A 83 6.22 -5.00 9.08
CA PHE A 83 5.12 -5.71 9.72
C PHE A 83 5.49 -7.12 10.21
N HIS A 84 6.23 -7.90 9.42
CA HIS A 84 6.53 -9.30 9.75
C HIS A 84 7.84 -9.47 10.54
N SER A 85 8.76 -8.51 10.48
CA SER A 85 10.07 -8.60 11.16
C SER A 85 10.22 -7.58 12.27
N ASP A 86 10.15 -6.28 11.95
CA ASP A 86 10.58 -5.24 12.89
C ASP A 86 9.55 -5.00 14.01
N LEU A 87 8.28 -4.91 13.67
CA LEU A 87 7.19 -4.68 14.63
C LEU A 87 7.04 -5.85 15.64
N PRO A 88 7.04 -7.14 15.24
CA PRO A 88 6.98 -8.25 16.19
C PRO A 88 8.21 -8.30 17.12
N ARG A 89 9.40 -7.91 16.64
CA ARG A 89 10.60 -7.82 17.48
C ARG A 89 10.44 -6.77 18.57
N VAL A 90 9.89 -5.60 18.24
CA VAL A 90 9.64 -4.52 19.21
C VAL A 90 8.58 -4.94 20.22
N ILE A 91 7.43 -5.46 19.78
CA ILE A 91 6.34 -5.92 20.66
C ILE A 91 6.86 -6.98 21.64
N LYS A 92 7.60 -7.97 21.13
CA LYS A 92 8.20 -9.04 21.96
C LYS A 92 9.20 -8.48 22.98
N ALA A 93 10.04 -7.54 22.57
CA ALA A 93 11.02 -6.93 23.45
C ALA A 93 10.36 -6.13 24.59
N LEU A 94 9.30 -5.38 24.29
CA LEU A 94 8.54 -4.60 25.26
C LEU A 94 7.64 -5.47 26.15
N ALA A 95 7.39 -6.73 25.79
CA ALA A 95 6.48 -7.65 26.47
C ALA A 95 5.06 -7.07 26.63
N ILE A 96 4.60 -6.34 25.61
CA ILE A 96 3.26 -5.75 25.55
C ILE A 96 2.33 -6.60 24.69
N GLN A 97 1.03 -6.42 24.91
CA GLN A 97 0.00 -6.96 24.03
C GLN A 97 -0.42 -5.86 23.05
N SER A 98 -0.14 -6.07 21.77
CA SER A 98 -0.54 -5.19 20.67
C SER A 98 -0.95 -6.06 19.50
N GLN A 99 -2.06 -5.71 18.84
CA GLN A 99 -2.56 -6.41 17.65
C GLN A 99 -2.44 -5.48 16.44
N PRO A 100 -1.24 -5.34 15.84
CA PRO A 100 -1.10 -4.52 14.66
C PRO A 100 -1.76 -5.16 13.45
N ALA A 101 -2.17 -4.33 12.50
CA ALA A 101 -2.73 -4.77 11.22
C ALA A 101 -1.88 -4.31 10.03
N LEU A 102 -1.80 -5.18 9.03
CA LEU A 102 -1.22 -4.87 7.72
C LEU A 102 -2.36 -4.62 6.75
N LEU A 103 -2.34 -3.47 6.07
CA LEU A 103 -3.33 -3.15 5.05
C LEU A 103 -2.65 -2.74 3.74
N LYS A 104 -2.92 -3.50 2.68
CA LYS A 104 -2.43 -3.26 1.33
C LYS A 104 -3.56 -2.83 0.39
N GLY A 105 -3.20 -2.41 -0.82
CA GLY A 105 -4.18 -2.21 -1.89
C GLY A 105 -4.82 -3.54 -2.33
N ARG A 106 -6.07 -3.51 -2.80
CA ARG A 106 -6.87 -4.70 -3.16
C ARG A 106 -6.19 -5.66 -4.16
N SER A 107 -5.32 -5.16 -5.03
CA SER A 107 -4.56 -5.96 -6.00
C SER A 107 -3.48 -6.83 -5.34
N ASN A 108 -3.24 -6.66 -4.04
CA ASN A 108 -2.36 -7.51 -3.25
C ASN A 108 -3.11 -8.62 -2.51
N TYR A 109 -4.43 -8.71 -2.68
CA TYR A 109 -5.24 -9.76 -2.06
C TYR A 109 -5.87 -10.65 -3.13
N LEU A 110 -5.82 -11.94 -2.89
CA LEU A 110 -6.56 -12.93 -3.66
C LEU A 110 -8.06 -12.60 -3.63
N CYS A 111 -8.71 -12.68 -4.79
CA CYS A 111 -10.15 -12.56 -4.91
C CYS A 111 -10.72 -13.94 -5.26
N LEU A 112 -11.39 -14.58 -4.30
CA LEU A 112 -11.95 -15.92 -4.47
C LEU A 112 -12.92 -16.01 -5.64
N HIS A 113 -13.75 -14.99 -5.84
CA HIS A 113 -14.66 -14.92 -6.99
C HIS A 113 -13.89 -14.88 -8.33
N ARG A 114 -12.80 -14.10 -8.41
CA ARG A 114 -12.00 -14.03 -9.63
C ARG A 114 -11.15 -15.27 -9.85
N LEU A 115 -10.70 -15.92 -8.77
CA LEU A 115 -10.04 -17.22 -8.84
C LEU A 115 -10.96 -18.27 -9.49
N ASP A 116 -12.24 -18.30 -9.13
CA ASP A 116 -13.24 -19.20 -9.73
C ASP A 116 -13.48 -18.89 -11.21
N MET A 117 -13.49 -17.61 -11.59
CA MET A 117 -13.63 -17.20 -12.99
C MET A 117 -12.36 -17.39 -13.83
N ALA A 118 -11.17 -17.36 -13.22
CA ALA A 118 -9.88 -17.33 -13.90
C ALA A 118 -9.69 -18.41 -14.99
N PRO A 119 -10.13 -19.68 -14.82
CA PRO A 119 -10.08 -20.70 -15.88
C PRO A 119 -10.83 -20.33 -17.17
N HIS A 120 -11.81 -19.42 -17.07
CA HIS A 120 -12.64 -18.96 -18.18
C HIS A 120 -12.22 -17.60 -18.74
N LEU A 121 -11.27 -16.92 -18.09
CA LEU A 121 -10.82 -15.59 -18.49
C LEU A 121 -9.60 -15.69 -19.42
N GLY A 122 -9.82 -15.41 -20.71
CA GLY A 122 -8.73 -15.16 -21.67
C GLY A 122 -7.92 -16.40 -22.09
N PHE A 123 -6.73 -16.14 -22.64
CA PHE A 123 -5.83 -17.18 -23.16
C PHE A 123 -4.93 -17.73 -22.05
N ILE A 124 -5.10 -19.00 -21.72
CA ILE A 124 -4.31 -19.70 -20.69
C ILE A 124 -3.26 -20.58 -21.37
N ASN A 125 -2.00 -20.17 -21.30
CA ASN A 125 -0.88 -21.00 -21.73
C ASN A 125 -0.56 -22.08 -20.66
N ARG A 126 0.39 -22.98 -20.95
CA ARG A 126 0.75 -24.07 -20.01
C ARG A 126 1.28 -23.56 -18.67
N GLU A 127 2.03 -22.47 -18.69
CA GLU A 127 2.64 -21.85 -17.51
C GLU A 127 1.58 -21.19 -16.61
N THR A 128 0.72 -20.34 -17.19
CA THR A 128 -0.42 -19.73 -16.50
C THR A 128 -1.34 -20.78 -15.88
N ARG A 129 -1.55 -21.93 -16.54
CA ARG A 129 -2.32 -23.05 -15.96
C ARG A 129 -1.62 -23.65 -14.73
N SER A 130 -0.30 -23.75 -14.76
CA SER A 130 0.50 -24.23 -13.62
C SER A 130 0.35 -23.28 -12.43
N PHE A 131 0.54 -21.97 -12.67
CA PHE A 131 0.37 -20.96 -11.63
C PHE A 131 -1.06 -20.89 -11.10
N LEU A 132 -2.08 -21.00 -11.95
CA LEU A 132 -3.47 -21.05 -11.49
C LEU A 132 -3.73 -22.25 -10.57
N THR A 133 -3.15 -23.41 -10.89
CA THR A 133 -3.26 -24.61 -10.03
C THR A 133 -2.60 -24.35 -8.68
N GLU A 134 -1.44 -23.73 -8.68
CA GLU A 134 -0.69 -23.38 -7.47
C GLU A 134 -1.42 -22.35 -6.59
N VAL A 135 -1.93 -21.27 -7.19
CA VAL A 135 -2.77 -20.28 -6.51
C VAL A 135 -4.02 -20.94 -5.92
N ASN A 136 -4.64 -21.88 -6.64
CA ASN A 136 -5.81 -22.60 -6.15
C ASN A 136 -5.48 -23.49 -4.93
N GLU A 137 -4.35 -24.18 -4.92
CA GLU A 137 -3.93 -24.94 -3.73
C GLU A 137 -3.55 -24.02 -2.57
N TRP A 138 -2.82 -22.93 -2.82
CA TRP A 138 -2.49 -21.93 -1.82
C TRP A 138 -3.72 -21.25 -1.21
N SER A 139 -4.77 -21.02 -2.01
CA SER A 139 -6.03 -20.39 -1.54
C SER A 139 -6.72 -21.17 -0.41
N LYS A 140 -6.43 -22.47 -0.27
CA LYS A 140 -6.97 -23.35 0.77
C LYS A 140 -6.15 -23.29 2.08
N LEU A 141 -4.96 -22.69 2.03
CA LEU A 141 -3.98 -22.67 3.11
C LEU A 141 -3.80 -21.27 3.70
N THR A 142 -3.89 -20.22 2.89
CA THR A 142 -3.70 -18.83 3.34
C THR A 142 -4.82 -18.35 4.26
N GLU A 143 -4.45 -17.63 5.32
CA GLU A 143 -5.40 -16.96 6.21
C GLU A 143 -5.59 -15.47 5.85
N SER A 144 -4.58 -14.86 5.23
CA SER A 144 -4.58 -13.42 4.91
C SER A 144 -5.00 -13.15 3.46
N GLY A 145 -4.77 -14.11 2.56
CA GLY A 145 -4.92 -13.96 1.12
C GLY A 145 -3.95 -12.97 0.48
N ASP A 146 -2.89 -12.57 1.20
CA ASP A 146 -1.85 -11.68 0.70
C ASP A 146 -0.96 -12.41 -0.31
N ILE A 147 -0.93 -11.93 -1.55
CA ILE A 147 -0.21 -12.61 -2.63
C ILE A 147 1.30 -12.67 -2.38
N SER A 148 1.86 -11.82 -1.51
CA SER A 148 3.28 -11.89 -1.14
C SER A 148 3.63 -13.13 -0.31
N GLU A 149 2.64 -13.91 0.16
CA GLU A 149 2.89 -15.20 0.80
C GLU A 149 3.27 -16.31 -0.22
N LEU A 150 3.02 -16.10 -1.51
CA LEU A 150 3.22 -17.10 -2.55
C LEU A 150 4.47 -16.80 -3.40
N ASP A 151 5.65 -17.07 -2.84
CA ASP A 151 6.95 -16.81 -3.47
C ASP A 151 7.22 -17.64 -4.75
N THR A 152 6.49 -18.73 -4.94
CA THR A 152 6.67 -19.63 -6.08
C THR A 152 6.13 -19.08 -7.40
N VAL A 153 5.21 -18.12 -7.33
CA VAL A 153 4.65 -17.43 -8.49
C VAL A 153 5.31 -16.05 -8.61
N PRO A 154 5.97 -15.72 -9.74
CA PRO A 154 6.60 -14.41 -9.93
C PRO A 154 5.61 -13.25 -9.72
N GLU A 155 6.05 -12.18 -9.06
CA GLU A 155 5.19 -11.03 -8.75
C GLU A 155 4.63 -10.31 -9.99
N ASP A 156 5.32 -10.40 -11.13
CA ASP A 156 4.95 -9.85 -12.43
C ASP A 156 4.15 -10.83 -13.31
N SER A 157 3.79 -11.99 -12.76
CA SER A 157 3.05 -13.03 -13.48
C SER A 157 1.69 -12.53 -13.97
N TYR A 158 1.35 -12.92 -15.21
CA TYR A 158 0.07 -12.60 -15.85
C TYR A 158 -1.15 -13.16 -15.11
N ILE A 159 -0.94 -14.10 -14.17
CA ILE A 159 -2.03 -14.67 -13.37
C ILE A 159 -2.62 -13.68 -12.37
N TRP A 160 -1.82 -12.75 -11.81
CA TRP A 160 -2.27 -11.90 -10.72
C TRP A 160 -3.45 -10.99 -11.08
N PRO A 161 -3.46 -10.31 -12.24
CA PRO A 161 -4.64 -9.56 -12.67
C PRO A 161 -5.88 -10.44 -12.89
N MET A 162 -5.71 -11.75 -13.14
CA MET A 162 -6.82 -12.69 -13.33
C MET A 162 -7.44 -13.12 -12.01
N VAL A 163 -6.66 -13.22 -10.92
CA VAL A 163 -7.11 -13.75 -9.62
C VAL A 163 -7.24 -12.68 -8.52
N THR A 164 -6.80 -11.44 -8.76
CA THR A 164 -6.98 -10.28 -7.86
C THR A 164 -7.96 -9.27 -8.45
N SER A 165 -8.51 -8.36 -7.65
CA SER A 165 -9.55 -7.40 -8.08
C SER A 165 -9.05 -5.96 -8.19
N THR A 166 -9.75 -5.16 -9.00
CA THR A 166 -9.62 -3.70 -9.12
C THR A 166 -10.87 -2.99 -8.58
N ALA A 167 -10.85 -1.66 -8.52
CA ALA A 167 -12.03 -0.85 -8.20
C ALA A 167 -13.22 -1.21 -9.09
N ASP A 168 -12.96 -1.33 -10.38
CA ASP A 168 -13.98 -1.43 -11.43
C ASP A 168 -14.55 -2.84 -11.61
N ASN A 169 -13.82 -3.88 -11.21
CA ASN A 169 -14.23 -5.27 -11.43
C ASN A 169 -14.69 -5.99 -10.16
N CYS A 170 -14.72 -5.29 -9.02
CA CYS A 170 -15.16 -5.86 -7.75
C CYS A 170 -16.67 -5.72 -7.61
N LEU A 171 -17.35 -6.81 -7.28
CA LEU A 171 -18.81 -6.84 -7.07
C LEU A 171 -19.26 -6.16 -5.75
N GLY A 172 -18.31 -5.76 -4.89
CA GLY A 172 -18.63 -5.11 -3.62
C GLY A 172 -19.54 -5.97 -2.75
N GLY A 173 -20.56 -5.35 -2.15
CA GLY A 173 -21.51 -6.02 -1.26
C GLY A 173 -22.38 -7.09 -1.92
N GLU A 174 -22.43 -7.14 -3.26
CA GLU A 174 -23.16 -8.18 -4.01
C GLU A 174 -22.30 -9.44 -4.25
N CYS A 175 -21.04 -9.44 -3.81
CA CYS A 175 -20.14 -10.57 -3.98
C CYS A 175 -20.57 -11.77 -3.12
N SER A 176 -20.72 -12.95 -3.73
CA SER A 176 -21.04 -14.20 -3.02
C SER A 176 -19.97 -14.62 -2.01
N GLU A 177 -18.73 -14.18 -2.21
CA GLU A 177 -17.57 -14.50 -1.36
C GLU A 177 -17.29 -13.41 -0.30
N TRP A 178 -18.23 -12.48 -0.05
CA TRP A 178 -18.01 -11.33 0.84
C TRP A 178 -17.51 -11.71 2.24
N ASP A 179 -18.10 -12.73 2.86
CA ASP A 179 -17.75 -13.15 4.23
C ASP A 179 -16.33 -13.75 4.32
N LYS A 180 -15.84 -14.32 3.21
CA LYS A 180 -14.49 -14.89 3.11
C LYS A 180 -13.52 -13.93 2.40
N CYS A 181 -13.94 -12.70 2.13
CA CYS A 181 -13.15 -11.77 1.34
C CYS A 181 -11.95 -11.24 2.14
N TYR A 182 -10.76 -11.60 1.68
CA TYR A 182 -9.49 -11.26 2.33
C TYR A 182 -9.29 -9.75 2.55
N ILE A 183 -9.56 -8.92 1.54
CA ILE A 183 -9.45 -7.45 1.68
C ILE A 183 -10.48 -6.87 2.66
N VAL A 184 -11.70 -7.42 2.71
CA VAL A 184 -12.73 -6.99 3.68
C VAL A 184 -12.29 -7.35 5.09
N ASN A 185 -11.76 -8.55 5.29
CA ASN A 185 -11.24 -8.98 6.59
C ASN A 185 -9.99 -8.18 7.01
N ALA A 186 -9.09 -7.88 6.08
CA ALA A 186 -7.93 -7.01 6.34
C ALA A 186 -8.36 -5.60 6.77
N ARG A 187 -9.37 -5.02 6.12
CA ARG A 187 -9.95 -3.73 6.51
C ARG A 187 -10.57 -3.77 7.91
N LYS A 188 -11.34 -4.81 8.24
CA LYS A 188 -11.91 -4.99 9.59
C LYS A 188 -10.81 -5.05 10.66
N LYS A 189 -9.77 -5.87 10.43
CA LYS A 189 -8.59 -5.94 11.31
C LYS A 189 -7.90 -4.58 11.47
N ALA A 190 -7.77 -3.81 10.38
CA ALA A 190 -7.20 -2.47 10.43
C ALA A 190 -8.04 -1.47 11.25
N GLN A 191 -9.37 -1.59 11.22
CA GLN A 191 -10.26 -0.74 12.03
C GLN A 191 -10.12 -0.99 13.54
N GLU A 192 -9.87 -2.24 13.92
CA GLU A 192 -9.73 -2.68 15.31
C GLU A 192 -8.31 -2.50 15.86
N ALA A 193 -7.30 -2.38 15.00
CA ALA A 193 -5.90 -2.29 15.39
C ALA A 193 -5.49 -0.90 15.89
N ASP A 194 -4.62 -0.89 16.91
CA ASP A 194 -3.98 0.35 17.40
C ASP A 194 -2.87 0.82 16.47
N ILE A 195 -2.18 -0.12 15.81
CA ILE A 195 -1.13 0.19 14.83
C ILE A 195 -1.51 -0.40 13.49
N VAL A 196 -1.57 0.43 12.45
CA VAL A 196 -1.83 -0.03 11.08
C VAL A 196 -0.67 0.31 10.18
N VAL A 197 -0.10 -0.70 9.54
CA VAL A 197 1.00 -0.54 8.58
C VAL A 197 0.46 -0.53 7.15
N ILE A 198 0.70 0.57 6.44
CA ILE A 198 0.28 0.81 5.06
C ILE A 198 1.46 1.24 4.19
N ASN A 199 1.24 1.33 2.88
CA ASN A 199 2.16 2.00 1.98
C ASN A 199 1.71 3.45 1.66
N HIS A 200 2.60 4.25 1.08
CA HIS A 200 2.29 5.63 0.67
C HIS A 200 1.16 5.71 -0.35
N HIS A 201 1.06 4.73 -1.25
CA HIS A 201 0.00 4.71 -2.28
C HIS A 201 -1.39 4.60 -1.65
N LEU A 202 -1.55 3.76 -0.63
CA LEU A 202 -2.83 3.60 0.06
C LEU A 202 -3.17 4.81 0.92
N LEU A 203 -2.15 5.41 1.58
CA LEU A 203 -2.32 6.66 2.33
C LEU A 203 -2.89 7.78 1.44
N LEU A 204 -2.27 7.97 0.27
CA LEU A 204 -2.66 9.05 -0.65
C LEU A 204 -3.99 8.74 -1.35
N ALA A 205 -4.26 7.48 -1.68
CA ALA A 205 -5.56 7.07 -2.20
C ALA A 205 -6.71 7.37 -1.23
N ASP A 206 -6.51 7.10 0.06
CA ASP A 206 -7.49 7.41 1.10
C ASP A 206 -7.72 8.92 1.24
N MET A 207 -6.64 9.72 1.25
CA MET A 207 -6.73 11.18 1.27
C MET A 207 -7.51 11.76 0.06
N THR A 208 -7.29 11.23 -1.14
CA THR A 208 -8.04 11.65 -2.33
C THR A 208 -9.52 11.31 -2.21
N LEU A 209 -9.86 10.10 -1.76
CA LEU A 209 -11.25 9.67 -1.58
C LEU A 209 -11.98 10.51 -0.52
N LYS A 210 -11.30 10.88 0.57
CA LYS A 210 -11.87 11.77 1.60
C LYS A 210 -12.19 13.15 1.04
N ASN A 211 -11.33 13.72 0.20
CA ASN A 211 -11.56 15.01 -0.44
C ASN A 211 -12.76 14.99 -1.41
N GLU A 212 -13.02 13.85 -2.04
CA GLU A 212 -14.15 13.63 -2.96
C GLU A 212 -15.45 13.23 -2.25
N GLY A 213 -15.42 13.02 -0.92
CA GLY A 213 -16.60 12.68 -0.11
C GLY A 213 -17.02 11.21 -0.16
N PHE A 214 -16.13 10.31 -0.57
CA PHE A 214 -16.38 8.86 -0.58
C PHE A 214 -16.03 8.19 0.76
N ALA A 215 -16.47 6.94 0.92
CA ALA A 215 -16.21 6.14 2.12
C ALA A 215 -14.71 5.92 2.37
N GLU A 216 -14.29 6.13 3.62
CA GLU A 216 -12.90 6.01 4.06
C GLU A 216 -12.39 4.55 3.96
N LEU A 217 -11.13 4.40 3.53
CA LEU A 217 -10.44 3.11 3.46
C LEU A 217 -9.68 2.80 4.74
N LEU A 218 -9.13 3.83 5.36
CA LEU A 218 -8.31 3.76 6.56
C LEU A 218 -9.14 4.07 7.82
N PRO A 219 -8.76 3.55 8.99
CA PRO A 219 -9.35 3.98 10.26
C PRO A 219 -8.99 5.43 10.57
N GLU A 220 -9.80 6.06 11.44
CA GLU A 220 -9.39 7.27 12.13
C GLU A 220 -8.12 6.99 12.96
N ALA A 221 -7.14 7.88 12.83
CA ALA A 221 -5.85 7.77 13.51
C ALA A 221 -5.55 9.07 14.26
N ASP A 222 -4.96 8.94 15.43
CA ASP A 222 -4.49 10.06 16.24
C ASP A 222 -3.17 10.64 15.71
N ALA A 223 -2.36 9.82 15.02
CA ALA A 223 -1.12 10.25 14.41
C ALA A 223 -0.71 9.39 13.20
N PHE A 224 0.12 9.98 12.35
CA PHE A 224 0.72 9.32 11.18
C PHE A 224 2.24 9.34 11.29
N VAL A 225 2.87 8.18 11.06
CA VAL A 225 4.33 8.07 10.89
C VAL A 225 4.60 7.79 9.41
N ILE A 226 5.31 8.69 8.73
CA ILE A 226 5.68 8.53 7.33
C ILE A 226 7.16 8.15 7.25
N ASP A 227 7.43 6.86 7.10
CA ASP A 227 8.77 6.33 6.91
C ASP A 227 9.18 6.41 5.44
N GLU A 228 10.46 6.64 5.18
CA GLU A 228 10.97 6.91 3.82
C GLU A 228 10.21 8.03 3.08
N ALA A 229 9.83 9.07 3.83
CA ALA A 229 9.01 10.20 3.35
C ALA A 229 9.53 10.91 2.08
N HIS A 230 10.81 10.73 1.73
CA HIS A 230 11.37 11.20 0.46
C HIS A 230 10.64 10.60 -0.76
N GLN A 231 10.08 9.40 -0.64
CA GLN A 231 9.30 8.75 -1.71
C GLN A 231 7.87 9.27 -1.79
N LEU A 232 7.37 9.92 -0.73
CA LEU A 232 5.98 10.38 -0.67
C LEU A 232 5.67 11.39 -1.78
N TYR A 233 6.62 12.28 -2.08
CA TYR A 233 6.44 13.33 -3.09
C TYR A 233 6.09 12.76 -4.47
N ASP A 234 6.87 11.78 -4.95
CA ASP A 234 6.65 11.17 -6.26
C ASP A 234 5.31 10.44 -6.34
N VAL A 235 4.87 9.82 -5.23
CA VAL A 235 3.56 9.17 -5.16
C VAL A 235 2.45 10.22 -5.13
N ALA A 236 2.59 11.28 -4.34
CA ALA A 236 1.61 12.37 -4.23
C ALA A 236 1.40 13.08 -5.57
N ALA A 237 2.48 13.33 -6.32
CA ALA A 237 2.42 13.94 -7.65
C ALA A 237 1.56 13.13 -8.64
N ARG A 238 1.49 11.80 -8.49
CA ARG A 238 0.66 10.93 -9.34
C ARG A 238 -0.81 10.90 -8.91
N PHE A 239 -1.10 11.07 -7.62
CA PHE A 239 -2.46 11.04 -7.08
C PHE A 239 -3.17 12.40 -7.19
N PHE A 240 -2.43 13.49 -7.01
CA PHE A 240 -2.98 14.85 -7.06
C PHE A 240 -2.65 15.60 -8.35
N GLY A 241 -1.86 14.99 -9.24
CA GLY A 241 -1.53 15.56 -10.54
C GLY A 241 -2.29 14.90 -11.67
N ASP A 242 -2.60 15.68 -12.70
CA ASP A 242 -3.16 15.18 -13.95
C ASP A 242 -2.03 14.63 -14.84
N VAL A 243 -2.20 13.40 -15.33
CA VAL A 243 -1.25 12.77 -16.26
C VAL A 243 -1.87 12.68 -17.64
N VAL A 244 -1.20 13.31 -18.61
CA VAL A 244 -1.50 13.18 -20.05
C VAL A 244 -0.37 12.40 -20.72
N SER A 245 -0.69 11.24 -21.27
CA SER A 245 0.25 10.39 -22.01
C SER A 245 0.03 10.46 -23.52
N SER A 246 1.09 10.23 -24.31
CA SER A 246 0.96 10.11 -25.76
C SER A 246 -0.06 9.03 -26.18
N ARG A 247 -0.22 7.95 -25.40
CA ARG A 247 -1.23 6.92 -25.69
C ARG A 247 -2.65 7.46 -25.54
N GLN A 248 -2.93 8.26 -24.51
CA GLN A 248 -4.24 8.89 -24.34
C GLN A 248 -4.52 9.87 -25.47
N LEU A 249 -3.54 10.68 -25.88
CA LEU A 249 -3.69 11.59 -27.01
C LEU A 249 -3.95 10.84 -28.32
N ILE A 250 -3.21 9.76 -28.59
CA ILE A 250 -3.43 8.91 -29.77
C ILE A 250 -4.81 8.24 -29.73
N SER A 251 -5.26 7.75 -28.57
CA SER A 251 -6.61 7.19 -28.42
C SER A 251 -7.66 8.26 -28.71
N LEU A 252 -7.53 9.44 -28.09
CA LEU A 252 -8.44 10.56 -28.29
C LEU A 252 -8.51 10.98 -29.76
N ALA A 253 -7.38 11.04 -30.47
CA ALA A 253 -7.38 11.31 -31.92
C ALA A 253 -8.20 10.27 -32.69
N ARG A 254 -7.98 8.98 -32.41
CA ARG A 254 -8.69 7.89 -33.09
C ARG A 254 -10.18 7.91 -32.80
N ASP A 255 -10.56 8.11 -31.55
CA ASP A 255 -11.95 8.20 -31.13
C ASP A 255 -12.61 9.42 -31.80
N THR A 256 -11.92 10.57 -31.83
CA THR A 256 -12.40 11.78 -32.51
C THR A 256 -12.64 11.55 -34.00
N ILE A 257 -11.73 10.86 -34.71
CA ILE A 257 -11.91 10.52 -36.13
C ILE A 257 -13.09 9.58 -36.33
N ALA A 258 -13.24 8.57 -35.46
CA ALA A 258 -14.35 7.63 -35.54
C ALA A 258 -15.70 8.33 -35.34
N GLU A 259 -15.83 9.16 -34.31
CA GLU A 259 -17.06 9.91 -34.04
C GLU A 259 -17.34 10.99 -35.11
N GLN A 260 -16.31 11.65 -35.64
CA GLN A 260 -16.46 12.61 -36.74
C GLN A 260 -17.08 11.94 -37.98
N VAL A 261 -16.64 10.74 -38.33
CA VAL A 261 -17.20 9.99 -39.46
C VAL A 261 -18.65 9.58 -39.24
N ASN A 262 -19.02 9.25 -38.00
CA ASN A 262 -20.36 8.77 -37.66
C ASN A 262 -21.39 9.91 -37.51
N ASP A 263 -21.04 10.96 -36.76
CA ASP A 263 -22.01 11.93 -36.24
C ASP A 263 -21.77 13.38 -36.71
N ALA A 264 -20.59 13.70 -37.23
CA ALA A 264 -20.21 15.06 -37.64
C ALA A 264 -19.46 15.08 -38.98
N SER A 265 -20.02 14.39 -39.98
CA SER A 265 -19.39 14.18 -41.29
C SER A 265 -19.07 15.47 -42.06
N ASP A 266 -19.74 16.57 -41.72
CA ASP A 266 -19.54 17.92 -42.27
C ASP A 266 -18.36 18.67 -41.64
N MET A 267 -17.86 18.23 -40.49
CA MET A 267 -16.74 18.84 -39.77
C MET A 267 -15.39 18.22 -40.16
N ALA A 268 -14.99 18.35 -41.42
CA ALA A 268 -13.74 17.77 -41.95
C ALA A 268 -12.47 18.24 -41.21
N GLU A 269 -12.47 19.47 -40.70
CA GLU A 269 -11.35 20.07 -39.96
C GLU A 269 -10.99 19.29 -38.68
N LEU A 270 -11.98 18.67 -38.02
CA LEU A 270 -11.72 17.86 -36.81
C LEU A 270 -10.82 16.67 -37.09
N ARG A 271 -10.98 16.07 -38.28
CA ARG A 271 -10.14 14.95 -38.70
C ARG A 271 -8.71 15.40 -38.96
N GLU A 272 -8.53 16.53 -39.63
CA GLU A 272 -7.19 17.09 -39.88
C GLU A 272 -6.46 17.36 -38.55
N TYR A 273 -7.11 18.01 -37.59
CA TYR A 273 -6.53 18.27 -36.27
C TYR A 273 -6.23 16.99 -35.48
N ALA A 274 -7.10 15.98 -35.56
CA ALA A 274 -6.87 14.70 -34.89
C ALA A 274 -5.67 13.93 -35.49
N GLU A 275 -5.53 13.92 -36.82
CA GLU A 275 -4.39 13.30 -37.50
C GLU A 275 -3.07 14.04 -37.18
N GLU A 276 -3.09 15.37 -37.12
CA GLU A 276 -1.94 16.17 -36.68
C GLU A 276 -1.54 15.88 -35.22
N MET A 277 -2.53 15.81 -34.32
CA MET A 277 -2.30 15.46 -32.92
C MET A 277 -1.75 14.05 -32.77
N GLU A 278 -2.28 13.06 -33.49
CA GLU A 278 -1.77 11.69 -33.46
C GLU A 278 -0.30 11.64 -33.91
N LYS A 279 0.03 12.37 -34.99
CA LYS A 279 1.40 12.46 -35.49
C LYS A 279 2.34 13.10 -34.47
N ALA A 280 1.98 14.27 -33.93
CA ALA A 280 2.78 14.97 -32.93
C ALA A 280 2.98 14.12 -31.66
N ALA A 281 1.94 13.42 -31.20
CA ALA A 281 2.02 12.54 -30.04
C ALA A 281 2.91 11.31 -30.25
N ARG A 282 2.98 10.79 -31.49
CA ARG A 282 3.90 9.70 -31.85
C ARG A 282 5.35 10.17 -31.97
N ASP A 283 5.57 11.36 -32.54
CA ASP A 283 6.91 11.94 -32.72
C ASP A 283 7.57 12.33 -31.39
N PHE A 284 6.77 12.60 -30.35
CA PHE A 284 7.26 12.90 -29.00
C PHE A 284 7.84 11.67 -28.26
N ARG A 285 7.64 10.45 -28.78
CA ARG A 285 7.95 9.18 -28.10
C ARG A 285 9.33 8.65 -28.43
#